data_AF-A0A2J7QIB3-F1
#
_entry.id   AF-A0A2J7QIB3-F1
#
_cell.length_a   1.000
_cell.length_b   1.000
_cell.length_c   1.000
_cell.angle_alpha   90.00
_cell.angle_beta   90.00
_cell.angle_gamma   90.00
#
_symmetry.space_group_name_H-M   'P 1'
#
loop_
_entity.id
_entity.type
_entity.pdbx_description
1 polymer ?
#
loop_
_entity_poly.entity_id
_entity_poly.type
_entity_poly.pdbx_seq_one_letter_code
_entity_poly.pdbx_strand_id
1 'polypeptide(L)'
;MIRSFGAFGTGTGGSAFGQYLTQPQQQVPPSPLEALHNAALNCSVYEDERDTTLARWNLLQALWATGKAYYSQMALPVQLTQQNPLCRFKAIGYSCMPSSDNAQGLVAITFYRKEIEIRSQQAQLISGSMRRILATDLSACLLMQKHQLLSLGADSVFAQVAPDKDQIKEYLENPPAGIDPRLWKQAQLDNPNPEKYNSVPVTAFGEVKAGLPLQPEEEALRSQFDALQNQLHAPLFKGQVSELLSQMRMQRQEAAHGEFERYSMDPSVQEYIKQFLVMKQKGMVRLTDTIQTDLATLKIIKEGITRLLQER
;
A
#
# COMPACT_ATOMS: atom_id res chain seq x y z
N MET A 1 14.35 -5.47 62.25
CA MET A 1 14.48 -4.57 63.41
C MET A 1 15.15 -3.32 62.86
N ILE A 2 14.53 -2.14 62.80
CA ILE A 2 14.16 -1.26 63.92
C ILE A 2 13.02 -0.35 63.43
N ARG A 3 12.03 -0.12 64.30
CA ARG A 3 10.97 0.90 64.17
C ARG A 3 11.45 2.20 64.81
N SER A 4 11.03 3.35 64.26
CA SER A 4 10.85 4.63 64.98
C SER A 4 9.72 5.37 64.23
N PHE A 5 8.50 5.53 64.77
CA PHE A 5 8.03 6.62 65.68
C PHE A 5 8.61 7.98 65.30
N GLY A 6 7.87 9.06 65.04
CA GLY A 6 6.44 9.38 65.08
C GLY A 6 6.34 10.92 65.17
N ALA A 7 5.42 11.57 64.46
CA ALA A 7 5.06 12.96 64.73
C ALA A 7 3.66 13.25 64.18
N PHE A 8 2.72 13.40 65.11
CA PHE A 8 1.36 13.86 64.91
C PHE A 8 1.35 15.37 65.22
N GLY A 9 0.88 16.19 64.27
CA GLY A 9 0.72 17.62 64.45
C GLY A 9 -0.63 18.04 63.88
N THR A 10 -1.59 18.24 64.78
CA THR A 10 -2.92 18.82 64.52
C THR A 10 -2.80 20.33 64.33
N GLY A 11 -3.42 20.86 63.26
CA GLY A 11 -3.53 22.30 62.99
C GLY A 11 -4.71 22.60 62.06
N THR A 12 -5.74 23.19 62.65
CA THR A 12 -7.03 23.65 62.13
C THR A 12 -6.98 24.61 60.92
N GLY A 13 -7.95 24.44 59.99
CA GLY A 13 -8.76 25.52 59.42
C GLY A 13 -8.13 26.48 58.41
N GLY A 14 -8.48 26.31 57.13
CA GLY A 14 -8.22 27.32 56.11
C GLY A 14 -8.75 26.90 54.73
N SER A 15 -9.94 27.38 54.38
CA SER A 15 -10.51 27.27 53.03
C SER A 15 -9.58 27.93 52.02
N ALA A 16 -8.95 27.14 51.15
CA ALA A 16 -8.24 27.62 49.98
C ALA A 16 -8.65 26.79 48.76
N PHE A 17 -9.36 27.48 47.88
CA PHE A 17 -9.84 27.09 46.56
C PHE A 17 -8.70 26.49 45.72
N GLY A 18 -8.66 25.16 45.62
CA GLY A 18 -7.69 24.41 44.82
C GLY A 18 -8.29 24.00 43.48
N GLN A 19 -7.83 24.64 42.40
CA GLN A 19 -8.05 24.20 41.04
C GLN A 19 -7.49 22.78 40.85
N TYR A 20 -8.34 21.85 40.45
CA TYR A 20 -7.90 20.54 39.96
C TYR A 20 -7.26 20.75 38.58
N LEU A 21 -5.93 20.83 38.54
CA LEU A 21 -5.16 20.61 37.32
C LEU A 21 -5.18 19.10 37.04
N THR A 22 -6.04 18.68 36.11
CA THR A 22 -5.90 17.38 35.46
C THR A 22 -4.58 17.39 34.67
N GLN A 23 -3.59 16.62 35.12
CA GLN A 23 -2.45 16.27 34.28
C GLN A 23 -2.97 15.58 33.01
N PRO A 24 -2.53 15.99 31.81
CA PRO A 24 -2.78 15.19 30.62
C PRO A 24 -2.03 13.87 30.80
N GLN A 25 -2.80 12.79 30.91
CA GLN A 25 -2.28 11.44 30.90
C GLN A 25 -1.48 11.25 29.61
N GLN A 26 -0.16 11.12 29.74
CA GLN A 26 0.74 10.90 28.61
C GLN A 26 0.40 9.53 28.02
N GLN A 27 -0.41 9.52 26.96
CA GLN A 27 -0.67 8.31 26.18
C GLN A 27 0.67 7.84 25.62
N VAL A 28 1.08 6.64 26.03
CA VAL A 28 2.21 5.95 25.43
C VAL A 28 1.93 5.83 23.93
N PRO A 29 2.83 6.27 23.04
CA PRO A 29 2.62 6.16 21.61
C PRO A 29 2.39 4.68 21.23
N PRO A 30 1.38 4.38 20.39
CA PRO A 30 1.04 3.00 20.04
C PRO A 30 2.21 2.33 19.31
N SER A 31 2.37 1.02 19.52
CA SER A 31 3.38 0.25 18.78
C SER A 31 3.13 0.34 17.26
N PRO A 32 4.16 0.23 16.40
CA PRO A 32 3.98 0.33 14.94
C PRO A 32 2.97 -0.68 14.38
N LEU A 33 2.89 -1.86 14.98
CA LEU A 33 1.94 -2.92 14.62
C LEU A 33 0.51 -2.55 14.99
N GLU A 34 0.31 -1.97 16.17
CA GLU A 34 -0.99 -1.52 16.65
C GLU A 34 -1.49 -0.30 15.88
N ALA A 35 -0.58 0.63 15.55
CA ALA A 35 -0.89 1.77 14.69
C ALA A 35 -1.30 1.32 13.28
N LEU A 36 -0.63 0.30 12.73
CA LEU A 36 -1.00 -0.32 11.45
C LEU A 36 -2.38 -0.99 11.52
N HIS A 37 -2.65 -1.74 12.60
CA HIS A 37 -3.96 -2.37 12.82
C HIS A 37 -5.08 -1.32 12.86
N ASN A 38 -4.87 -0.25 13.62
CA ASN A 38 -5.82 0.85 13.70
C ASN A 38 -6.00 1.55 12.35
N ALA A 39 -4.93 1.71 11.57
CA ALA A 39 -5.04 2.30 10.24
C ALA A 39 -5.78 1.47 9.21
N ALA A 40 -5.74 0.14 9.33
CA ALA A 40 -6.46 -0.74 8.41
C ALA A 40 -7.91 -1.02 8.85
N LEU A 41 -8.20 -1.02 10.15
CA LEU A 41 -9.48 -1.52 10.68
C LEU A 41 -10.27 -0.49 11.50
N ASN A 42 -9.58 0.43 12.18
CA ASN A 42 -10.17 1.40 13.11
C ASN A 42 -9.87 2.85 12.67
N CYS A 43 -9.95 3.11 11.36
CA CYS A 43 -9.71 4.44 10.81
C CYS A 43 -10.85 5.39 11.22
N SER A 44 -10.49 6.52 11.82
CA SER A 44 -11.41 7.56 12.28
C SER A 44 -10.76 8.95 12.08
N VAL A 45 -10.47 9.29 10.84
CA VAL A 45 -9.88 10.60 10.48
C VAL A 45 -10.98 11.63 10.28
N TYR A 46 -12.11 11.25 9.68
CA TYR A 46 -13.18 12.15 9.29
C TYR A 46 -14.49 11.94 10.05
N GLU A 47 -14.59 10.83 10.79
CA GLU A 47 -15.79 10.37 11.53
C GLU A 47 -17.01 10.21 10.63
N ASP A 48 -16.77 9.83 9.37
CA ASP A 48 -17.81 9.57 8.37
C ASP A 48 -17.39 8.44 7.40
N GLU A 49 -18.20 8.20 6.37
CA GLU A 49 -17.99 7.10 5.41
C GLU A 49 -16.65 7.16 4.66
N ARG A 50 -15.99 8.33 4.60
CA ARG A 50 -14.67 8.47 3.98
C ARG A 50 -13.61 7.65 4.71
N ASP A 51 -13.77 7.43 6.01
CA ASP A 51 -12.85 6.61 6.80
C ASP A 51 -12.88 5.15 6.38
N THR A 52 -14.02 4.64 5.89
CA THR A 52 -14.08 3.29 5.33
C THR A 52 -13.25 3.19 4.04
N THR A 53 -13.29 4.24 3.22
CA THR A 53 -12.50 4.30 1.99
C THR A 53 -11.01 4.45 2.31
N LEU A 54 -10.68 5.31 3.28
CA LEU A 54 -9.32 5.53 3.74
C LEU A 54 -8.72 4.26 4.39
N ALA A 55 -9.50 3.52 5.19
CA ALA A 55 -9.09 2.23 5.76
C ALA A 55 -8.73 1.22 4.66
N ARG A 56 -9.56 1.12 3.62
CA ARG A 56 -9.28 0.26 2.45
C ARG A 56 -8.04 0.71 1.68
N TRP A 57 -7.85 2.02 1.52
CA TRP A 57 -6.65 2.58 0.91
C TRP A 57 -5.39 2.32 1.74
N ASN A 58 -5.46 2.50 3.06
CA ASN A 58 -4.38 2.17 3.99
C ASN A 58 -4.02 0.69 3.93
N LEU A 59 -5.03 -0.19 3.87
CA LEU A 59 -4.82 -1.63 3.68
C LEU A 59 -4.14 -1.93 2.34
N LEU A 60 -4.54 -1.27 1.25
CA LEU A 60 -3.91 -1.44 -0.05
C LEU A 60 -2.44 -0.99 -0.05
N GLN A 61 -2.16 0.19 0.50
CA GLN A 61 -0.79 0.68 0.70
C GLN A 61 0.01 -0.30 1.56
N ALA A 62 -0.60 -0.87 2.61
CA ALA A 62 0.02 -1.86 3.49
C ALA A 62 0.36 -3.16 2.75
N LEU A 63 -0.53 -3.66 1.90
CA LEU A 63 -0.31 -4.82 1.04
C LEU A 63 0.88 -4.63 0.08
N TRP A 64 1.11 -3.40 -0.37
CA TRP A 64 2.21 -3.00 -1.25
C TRP A 64 3.47 -2.53 -0.52
N ALA A 65 3.42 -2.44 0.82
CA ALA A 65 4.53 -2.00 1.66
C ALA A 65 5.12 -0.61 1.30
N THR A 66 4.28 0.32 0.83
CA THR A 66 4.71 1.67 0.49
C THR A 66 3.67 2.70 0.88
N GLY A 67 4.12 3.93 1.15
CA GLY A 67 3.26 5.06 1.46
C GLY A 67 3.09 5.32 2.96
N LYS A 68 2.05 6.09 3.28
CA LYS A 68 1.73 6.54 4.64
C LYS A 68 0.26 6.26 4.92
N ALA A 69 0.00 5.58 6.04
CA ALA A 69 -1.36 5.27 6.47
C ALA A 69 -1.82 6.25 7.56
N TYR A 70 -3.04 6.75 7.41
CA TYR A 70 -3.63 7.76 8.30
C TYR A 70 -4.88 7.19 8.95
N TYR A 71 -5.02 7.34 10.26
CA TYR A 71 -6.12 6.70 10.99
C TYR A 71 -6.76 7.56 12.08
N SER A 72 -6.09 8.62 12.50
CA SER A 72 -6.66 9.63 13.39
C SER A 72 -6.03 10.98 13.06
N GLN A 73 -6.77 12.08 13.27
CA GLN A 73 -6.23 13.43 13.14
C GLN A 73 -5.16 13.75 14.20
N MET A 74 -5.21 13.05 15.34
CA MET A 74 -4.31 13.26 16.48
C MET A 74 -3.08 12.37 16.42
N ALA A 75 -3.10 11.32 15.60
CA ALA A 75 -2.02 10.35 15.49
C ALA A 75 -1.08 10.71 14.33
N LEU A 76 0.22 10.43 14.53
CA LEU A 76 1.20 10.54 13.45
C LEU A 76 0.92 9.48 12.36
N PRO A 77 1.15 9.82 11.08
CA PRO A 77 0.96 8.87 9.99
C PRO A 77 1.90 7.68 10.14
N VAL A 78 1.37 6.47 9.93
CA VAL A 78 2.16 5.24 9.99
C VAL A 78 2.93 5.09 8.68
N GLN A 79 4.26 5.06 8.78
CA GLN A 79 5.10 4.80 7.62
C GLN A 79 5.02 3.32 7.26
N LEU A 80 4.53 3.01 6.06
CA LEU A 80 4.42 1.64 5.59
C LEU A 80 5.76 1.23 4.95
N THR A 81 6.33 0.15 5.47
CA THR A 81 7.62 -0.40 5.05
C THR A 81 7.47 -1.87 4.62
N GLN A 82 8.49 -2.42 3.98
CA GLN A 82 8.56 -3.84 3.56
C GLN A 82 8.44 -4.83 4.71
N GLN A 83 8.74 -4.40 5.94
CA GLN A 83 8.65 -5.19 7.16
C GLN A 83 7.20 -5.29 7.68
N ASN A 84 6.26 -4.64 7.02
CA ASN A 84 4.84 -4.72 7.32
C ASN A 84 4.33 -6.18 7.21
N PRO A 85 3.72 -6.76 8.27
CA PRO A 85 3.14 -8.10 8.24
C PRO A 85 2.05 -8.29 7.17
N LEU A 86 1.34 -7.24 6.82
CA LEU A 86 0.29 -7.25 5.80
C LEU A 86 0.83 -7.23 4.37
N CYS A 87 2.14 -7.04 4.16
CA CYS A 87 2.72 -7.03 2.82
C CYS A 87 2.58 -8.40 2.14
N ARG A 88 1.80 -8.44 1.04
CA ARG A 88 1.55 -9.66 0.24
C ARG A 88 2.32 -9.67 -1.08
N PHE A 89 2.75 -8.51 -1.57
CA PHE A 89 3.57 -8.43 -2.78
C PHE A 89 5.02 -8.76 -2.45
N LYS A 90 5.32 -10.06 -2.49
CA LYS A 90 6.65 -10.62 -2.31
C LYS A 90 6.92 -11.58 -3.45
N ALA A 91 7.97 -11.31 -4.19
CA ALA A 91 8.45 -12.19 -5.25
C ALA A 91 9.89 -12.60 -4.93
N ILE A 92 10.36 -13.63 -5.62
CA ILE A 92 11.78 -13.99 -5.59
C ILE A 92 12.26 -13.87 -7.03
N GLY A 93 13.27 -13.03 -7.24
CA GLY A 93 13.94 -12.86 -8.51
C GLY A 93 15.29 -13.56 -8.52
N TYR A 94 15.92 -13.57 -9.68
CA TYR A 94 17.28 -14.07 -9.86
C TYR A 94 18.17 -12.90 -10.27
N SER A 95 19.11 -12.50 -9.40
CA SER A 95 20.08 -11.46 -9.70
C SER A 95 21.37 -12.09 -10.19
N CYS A 96 22.03 -11.47 -11.17
CA CYS A 96 23.33 -11.93 -11.64
C CYS A 96 24.40 -11.57 -10.62
N MET A 97 25.24 -12.53 -10.26
CA MET A 97 26.37 -12.28 -9.38
C MET A 97 27.40 -11.39 -10.09
N PRO A 98 28.07 -10.47 -9.37
CA PRO A 98 29.19 -9.72 -9.92
C PRO A 98 30.29 -10.69 -10.34
N SER A 99 30.87 -10.49 -11.53
CA SER A 99 32.02 -11.26 -12.00
C SER A 99 33.36 -10.53 -11.78
N SER A 100 33.32 -9.37 -11.14
CA SER A 100 34.48 -8.49 -10.97
C SER A 100 35.30 -8.87 -9.74
N ASP A 101 36.62 -8.82 -9.93
CA ASP A 101 37.59 -9.03 -8.86
C ASP A 101 37.79 -7.75 -8.04
N ASN A 102 38.00 -7.87 -6.73
CA ASN A 102 38.20 -6.75 -5.82
C ASN A 102 39.39 -5.87 -6.24
N ALA A 103 40.42 -6.47 -6.84
CA ALA A 103 41.59 -5.76 -7.38
C ALA A 103 41.25 -4.84 -8.58
N GLN A 104 40.07 -4.96 -9.18
CA GLN A 104 39.61 -4.06 -10.24
C GLN A 104 39.15 -2.69 -9.72
N GLY A 105 38.84 -2.57 -8.44
CA GLY A 105 38.45 -1.27 -7.86
C GLY A 105 37.11 -0.75 -8.36
N LEU A 106 36.23 -1.63 -8.83
CA LEU A 106 34.94 -1.24 -9.41
C LEU A 106 33.88 -1.03 -8.32
N VAL A 107 33.20 0.10 -8.38
CA VAL A 107 32.10 0.45 -7.49
C VAL A 107 30.92 0.92 -8.34
N ALA A 108 29.72 0.45 -8.00
CA ALA A 108 28.48 0.95 -8.58
C ALA A 108 27.88 2.03 -7.69
N ILE A 109 27.46 3.13 -8.31
CA ILE A 109 26.78 4.25 -7.66
C ILE A 109 25.44 4.45 -8.36
N THR A 110 24.35 4.41 -7.60
CA THR A 110 23.01 4.65 -8.12
C THR A 110 22.64 6.11 -7.94
N PHE A 111 22.26 6.77 -9.04
CA PHE A 111 21.79 8.15 -9.02
C PHE A 111 20.29 8.23 -9.26
N TYR A 112 19.59 9.08 -8.50
CA TYR A 112 18.18 9.40 -8.75
C TYR A 112 18.05 10.60 -9.72
N ARG A 113 18.77 10.52 -10.85
CA ARG A 113 18.80 11.53 -11.91
C ARG A 113 18.79 10.85 -13.26
N LYS A 114 18.38 11.58 -14.30
CA LYS A 114 18.47 11.09 -15.67
C LYS A 114 19.94 10.90 -16.06
N GLU A 115 20.23 9.82 -16.79
CA GLU A 115 21.57 9.50 -17.26
C GLU A 115 22.23 10.68 -18.01
N ILE A 116 21.45 11.41 -18.80
CA ILE A 116 21.90 12.59 -19.56
C ILE A 116 22.43 13.70 -18.63
N GLU A 117 21.83 13.89 -17.45
CA GLU A 117 22.28 14.88 -16.46
C GLU A 117 23.58 14.45 -15.77
N ILE A 118 23.77 13.15 -15.54
CA ILE A 118 25.00 12.62 -14.95
C ILE A 118 26.14 12.72 -15.97
N ARG A 119 25.89 12.38 -17.24
CA ARG A 119 26.88 12.48 -18.32
C ARG A 119 27.36 13.91 -18.54
N SER A 120 26.46 14.91 -18.45
CA SER A 120 26.85 16.31 -18.62
C SER A 120 27.73 16.83 -17.47
N GLN A 121 27.62 16.25 -16.27
CA GLN A 121 28.40 16.62 -15.09
C GLN A 121 29.63 15.73 -14.86
N GLN A 122 29.89 14.75 -15.74
CA GLN A 122 30.94 13.75 -15.57
C GLN A 122 32.33 14.35 -15.30
N ALA A 123 32.69 15.45 -15.97
CA ALA A 123 33.97 16.13 -15.78
C ALA A 123 34.12 16.81 -14.39
N GLN A 124 33.01 17.16 -13.74
CA GLN A 124 32.99 17.71 -12.38
C GLN A 124 32.95 16.59 -11.33
N LEU A 125 32.29 15.48 -11.66
CA LEU A 125 32.20 14.29 -10.81
C LEU A 125 33.54 13.55 -10.72
N ILE A 126 34.30 13.53 -11.80
CA ILE A 126 35.61 12.85 -11.90
C ILE A 126 36.69 13.93 -12.02
N SER A 127 37.20 14.40 -10.88
CA SER A 127 38.27 15.39 -10.83
C SER A 127 39.54 14.79 -10.21
N GLY A 128 40.62 14.76 -10.99
CA GLY A 128 41.95 14.41 -10.48
C GLY A 128 42.31 12.91 -10.45
N SER A 129 43.53 12.65 -9.97
CA SER A 129 44.35 11.44 -10.11
C SER A 129 43.62 10.09 -10.04
N MET A 130 43.87 9.25 -11.05
CA MET A 130 43.48 7.83 -11.06
C MET A 130 44.44 7.00 -10.21
N ARG A 131 44.17 6.90 -8.91
CA ARG A 131 44.76 5.84 -8.07
C ARG A 131 43.82 4.65 -8.04
N ARG A 132 44.34 3.47 -8.36
CA ARG A 132 43.59 2.22 -8.25
C ARG A 132 43.61 1.76 -6.79
N ILE A 133 42.43 1.59 -6.23
CA ILE A 133 42.19 1.16 -4.85
C ILE A 133 41.29 -0.09 -4.93
N LEU A 134 41.32 -0.96 -3.91
CA LEU A 134 40.41 -2.10 -3.83
C LEU A 134 38.95 -1.61 -3.83
N ALA A 135 38.05 -2.38 -4.44
CA ALA A 135 36.64 -2.00 -4.55
C ALA A 135 35.97 -1.85 -3.18
N THR A 136 36.30 -2.74 -2.23
CA THR A 136 35.84 -2.65 -0.83
C THR A 136 36.27 -1.34 -0.19
N ASP A 137 37.54 -0.99 -0.29
CA ASP A 137 38.11 0.21 0.33
C ASP A 137 37.56 1.48 -0.32
N LEU A 138 37.43 1.49 -1.65
CA LEU A 138 36.83 2.59 -2.39
C LEU A 138 35.36 2.80 -1.99
N SER A 139 34.59 1.73 -1.86
CA SER A 139 33.19 1.81 -1.42
C SER A 139 33.08 2.39 0.00
N ALA A 140 33.96 1.96 0.91
CA ALA A 140 34.00 2.46 2.28
C ALA A 140 34.35 3.96 2.31
N CYS A 141 35.35 4.40 1.55
CA CYS A 141 35.72 5.80 1.42
C CYS A 141 34.57 6.66 0.87
N LEU A 142 33.89 6.20 -0.18
CA LEU A 142 32.74 6.92 -0.75
C LEU A 142 31.57 7.01 0.23
N LEU A 143 31.33 5.95 1.03
CA LEU A 143 30.32 5.99 2.09
C LEU A 143 30.66 6.99 3.19
N MET A 144 31.95 7.23 3.51
CA MET A 144 32.34 8.30 4.43
C MET A 144 31.99 9.70 3.91
N GLN A 145 31.89 9.86 2.58
CA GLN A 145 31.49 11.11 1.92
C GLN A 145 30.02 11.12 1.46
N LYS A 146 29.16 10.26 2.04
CA LYS A 146 27.76 10.10 1.64
C LYS A 146 26.98 11.42 1.55
N HIS A 147 27.22 12.37 2.45
CA HIS A 147 26.54 13.69 2.41
C HIS A 147 26.85 14.50 1.13
N GLN A 148 28.07 14.41 0.60
CA GLN A 148 28.47 15.08 -0.64
C GLN A 148 27.92 14.34 -1.86
N LEU A 149 27.82 13.01 -1.80
CA LEU A 149 27.21 12.21 -2.86
C LEU A 149 25.69 12.44 -2.94
N LEU A 150 25.02 12.58 -1.79
CA LEU A 150 23.59 12.90 -1.72
C LEU A 150 23.26 14.24 -2.38
N SER A 151 24.08 15.27 -2.22
CA SER A 151 23.85 16.57 -2.88
C SER A 151 23.99 16.49 -4.41
N LEU A 152 24.81 15.56 -4.90
CA LEU A 152 24.94 15.23 -6.31
C LEU A 152 23.81 14.32 -6.81
N GLY A 153 22.95 13.81 -5.92
CA GLY A 153 21.82 12.95 -6.23
C GLY A 153 22.17 11.46 -6.28
N ALA A 154 23.31 11.06 -5.70
CA ALA A 154 23.65 9.66 -5.48
C ALA A 154 22.92 9.12 -4.24
N ASP A 155 22.26 7.98 -4.40
CA ASP A 155 21.44 7.32 -3.39
C ASP A 155 22.21 6.22 -2.66
N SER A 156 22.89 5.37 -3.43
CA SER A 156 23.56 4.18 -2.91
C SER A 156 24.87 3.87 -3.63
N VAL A 157 25.80 3.25 -2.90
CA VAL A 157 27.17 2.93 -3.33
C VAL A 157 27.47 1.48 -2.96
N PHE A 158 27.93 0.66 -3.92
CA PHE A 158 28.18 -0.77 -3.73
C PHE A 158 29.50 -1.20 -4.38
N ALA A 159 30.32 -1.94 -3.64
CA ALA A 159 31.49 -2.59 -4.22
C ALA A 159 31.07 -3.70 -5.19
N GLN A 160 31.61 -3.70 -6.40
CA GLN A 160 31.35 -4.74 -7.40
C GLN A 160 32.38 -5.86 -7.23
N VAL A 161 32.18 -6.69 -6.19
CA VAL A 161 33.06 -7.82 -5.87
C VAL A 161 32.23 -9.10 -5.87
N ALA A 162 32.72 -10.13 -6.54
CA ALA A 162 32.12 -11.45 -6.49
C ALA A 162 32.12 -11.97 -5.02
N PRO A 163 30.95 -12.29 -4.45
CA PRO A 163 30.90 -12.84 -3.09
C PRO A 163 31.49 -14.25 -3.04
N ASP A 164 32.09 -14.60 -1.90
CA ASP A 164 32.65 -15.93 -1.69
C ASP A 164 31.55 -17.00 -1.58
N LYS A 165 31.89 -18.26 -1.87
CA LYS A 165 30.93 -19.38 -1.79
C LYS A 165 30.29 -19.52 -0.41
N ASP A 166 31.04 -19.24 0.65
CA ASP A 166 30.54 -19.31 2.02
C ASP A 166 29.57 -18.16 2.34
N GLN A 167 29.83 -16.95 1.84
CA GLN A 167 28.92 -15.81 1.98
C GLN A 167 27.59 -16.06 1.26
N ILE A 168 27.65 -16.65 0.07
CA ILE A 168 26.45 -17.04 -0.68
C ILE A 168 25.68 -18.11 0.10
N LYS A 169 26.37 -19.11 0.64
CA LYS A 169 25.74 -20.18 1.40
C LYS A 169 25.04 -19.67 2.67
N GLU A 170 25.73 -18.84 3.45
CA GLU A 170 25.18 -18.21 4.67
C GLU A 170 23.93 -17.37 4.37
N TYR A 171 23.97 -16.62 3.27
CA TYR A 171 22.83 -15.83 2.79
C TYR A 171 21.63 -16.72 2.41
N LEU A 172 21.86 -17.84 1.72
CA LEU A 172 20.79 -18.72 1.24
C LEU A 172 20.16 -19.58 2.36
N GLU A 173 20.91 -19.87 3.43
CA GLU A 173 20.42 -20.65 4.58
C GLU A 173 19.34 -19.90 5.38
N ASN A 174 19.41 -18.57 5.42
CA ASN A 174 18.51 -17.73 6.20
C ASN A 174 17.50 -17.01 5.30
N PRO A 175 16.21 -17.43 5.27
CA PRO A 175 15.22 -16.76 4.44
C PRO A 175 15.04 -15.30 4.85
N PRO A 176 14.95 -14.35 3.89
CA PRO A 176 14.73 -12.94 4.17
C PRO A 176 13.43 -12.70 4.95
N ALA A 177 13.43 -11.65 5.77
CA ALA A 177 12.29 -11.30 6.62
C ALA A 177 11.00 -11.13 5.81
N GLY A 178 9.97 -11.90 6.18
CA GLY A 178 8.66 -11.85 5.54
C GLY A 178 8.48 -12.76 4.33
N ILE A 179 9.51 -13.48 3.86
CA ILE A 179 9.37 -14.52 2.83
C ILE A 179 9.13 -15.87 3.49
N ASP A 180 8.18 -16.65 2.96
CA ASP A 180 7.94 -18.02 3.40
C ASP A 180 9.21 -18.87 3.14
N PRO A 181 9.79 -19.53 4.16
CA PRO A 181 10.95 -20.41 4.00
C PRO A 181 10.77 -21.48 2.92
N ARG A 182 9.54 -21.96 2.70
CA ARG A 182 9.24 -22.95 1.65
C ARG A 182 9.36 -22.34 0.26
N LEU A 183 8.82 -21.14 0.07
CA LEU A 183 8.92 -20.39 -1.17
C LEU A 183 10.38 -20.03 -1.47
N TRP A 184 11.15 -19.64 -0.44
CA TRP A 184 12.57 -19.35 -0.55
C TRP A 184 13.38 -20.56 -1.03
N LYS A 185 13.16 -21.73 -0.44
CA LYS A 185 13.81 -22.98 -0.88
C LYS A 185 13.39 -23.38 -2.29
N GLN A 186 12.12 -23.25 -2.63
CA GLN A 186 11.63 -23.58 -3.96
C GLN A 186 12.31 -22.70 -5.03
N ALA A 187 12.43 -21.40 -4.79
CA ALA A 187 13.12 -20.50 -5.71
C ALA A 187 14.62 -20.81 -5.85
N GLN A 188 15.27 -21.37 -4.83
CA GLN A 188 16.65 -21.84 -4.99
C GLN A 188 16.74 -23.04 -5.94
N LEU A 189 15.75 -23.95 -5.90
CA LEU A 189 15.67 -25.11 -6.79
C LEU A 189 15.30 -24.71 -8.22
N ASP A 190 14.41 -23.72 -8.37
CA ASP A 190 13.95 -23.21 -9.66
C ASP A 190 14.94 -22.25 -10.33
N ASN A 191 16.11 -22.03 -9.72
CA ASN A 191 17.14 -21.17 -10.26
C ASN A 191 17.72 -21.76 -11.55
N PRO A 192 17.58 -21.08 -12.71
CA PRO A 192 18.02 -21.62 -14.00
C PRO A 192 19.54 -21.77 -14.11
N ASN A 193 20.32 -21.02 -13.32
CA ASN A 193 21.78 -21.20 -13.25
C ASN A 193 22.33 -20.74 -11.88
N PRO A 194 22.51 -21.68 -10.93
CA PRO A 194 23.02 -21.38 -9.58
C PRO A 194 24.45 -20.82 -9.53
N GLU A 195 25.27 -21.03 -10.57
CA GLU A 195 26.63 -20.48 -10.62
C GLU A 195 26.68 -19.03 -11.08
N LYS A 196 25.61 -18.56 -11.73
CA LYS A 196 25.53 -17.20 -12.29
C LYS A 196 24.53 -16.32 -11.54
N TYR A 197 23.45 -16.90 -11.06
CA TYR A 197 22.35 -16.18 -10.43
C TYR A 197 22.17 -16.58 -8.97
N ASN A 198 21.86 -15.61 -8.13
CA ASN A 198 21.38 -15.85 -6.76
C ASN A 198 19.89 -15.49 -6.65
N SER A 199 19.16 -16.27 -5.86
CA SER A 199 17.79 -15.93 -5.48
C SER A 199 17.83 -14.66 -4.62
N VAL A 200 17.05 -13.65 -4.98
CA VAL A 200 16.99 -12.38 -4.26
C VAL A 200 15.52 -12.05 -3.94
N PRO A 201 15.19 -11.69 -2.69
CA PRO A 201 13.86 -11.24 -2.34
C PRO A 201 13.54 -9.97 -3.11
N VAL A 202 12.35 -9.91 -3.70
CA VAL A 202 11.81 -8.68 -4.24
C VAL A 202 10.64 -8.30 -3.35
N THR A 203 10.91 -7.37 -2.45
CA THR A 203 10.00 -6.94 -1.41
C THR A 203 9.52 -5.54 -1.77
N ALA A 204 8.27 -5.44 -2.23
CA ALA A 204 7.61 -4.24 -2.75
C ALA A 204 7.84 -3.93 -4.25
N PHE A 205 6.83 -3.25 -4.80
CA PHE A 205 6.70 -2.90 -6.21
C PHE A 205 7.83 -1.99 -6.73
N GLY A 206 8.49 -1.24 -5.83
CA GLY A 206 9.62 -0.37 -6.17
C GLY A 206 10.93 -1.12 -6.45
N GLU A 207 11.16 -2.26 -5.78
CA GLU A 207 12.38 -3.07 -5.96
C GLU A 207 12.34 -3.90 -7.24
N VAL A 208 11.15 -4.35 -7.65
CA VAL A 208 10.94 -5.00 -8.96
C VAL A 208 11.39 -4.09 -10.12
N LYS A 209 11.40 -2.77 -9.89
CA LYS A 209 11.53 -1.73 -10.92
C LYS A 209 12.85 -0.97 -10.90
N ALA A 210 13.83 -1.37 -10.09
CA ALA A 210 15.17 -0.79 -10.16
C ALA A 210 15.85 -1.23 -11.49
N GLY A 211 15.63 -0.46 -12.55
CA GLY A 211 16.33 -0.60 -13.85
C GLY A 211 15.55 -1.30 -14.98
N LEU A 212 14.28 -1.66 -14.79
CA LEU A 212 13.44 -2.22 -15.85
C LEU A 212 12.38 -1.20 -16.30
N PRO A 213 12.23 -0.94 -17.63
CA PRO A 213 11.11 -0.16 -18.13
C PRO A 213 9.78 -0.86 -17.78
N LEU A 214 8.74 -0.07 -17.55
CA LEU A 214 7.38 -0.60 -17.34
C LEU A 214 7.02 -1.48 -18.53
N GLN A 215 6.47 -2.67 -18.25
CA GLN A 215 5.94 -3.49 -19.32
C GLN A 215 4.74 -2.76 -19.96
N PRO A 216 4.49 -2.94 -21.26
CA PRO A 216 3.41 -2.22 -21.97
C PRO A 216 2.03 -2.43 -21.33
N GLU A 217 1.79 -3.59 -20.73
CA GLU A 217 0.55 -3.90 -20.00
C GLU A 217 0.43 -3.13 -18.67
N GLU A 218 1.56 -2.91 -17.97
CA GLU A 218 1.61 -2.09 -16.75
C GLU A 218 1.49 -0.60 -17.05
N GLU A 219 2.08 -0.13 -18.16
CA GLU A 219 1.92 1.25 -18.64
C GLU A 219 0.44 1.53 -18.97
N ALA A 220 -0.25 0.54 -19.56
CA ALA A 220 -1.68 0.62 -19.83
C ALA A 220 -2.52 0.68 -18.54
N LEU A 221 -2.22 -0.18 -17.54
CA LEU A 221 -2.88 -0.14 -16.24
C LEU A 221 -2.61 1.18 -15.50
N ARG A 222 -1.38 1.69 -15.54
CA ARG A 222 -1.02 2.97 -14.94
C ARG A 222 -1.76 4.13 -15.60
N SER A 223 -1.82 4.14 -16.93
CA SER A 223 -2.60 5.13 -17.69
C SER A 223 -4.09 5.09 -17.32
N GLN A 224 -4.66 3.90 -17.14
CA GLN A 224 -6.04 3.74 -16.66
C GLN A 224 -6.22 4.28 -15.22
N PHE A 225 -5.27 4.01 -14.32
CA PHE A 225 -5.30 4.53 -12.96
C PHE A 225 -5.19 6.06 -12.92
N ASP A 226 -4.27 6.64 -13.70
CA ASP A 226 -4.10 8.10 -13.78
C ASP A 226 -5.35 8.77 -14.37
N ALA A 227 -5.99 8.16 -15.37
CA ALA A 227 -7.25 8.65 -15.92
C ALA A 227 -8.38 8.61 -14.88
N LEU A 228 -8.50 7.51 -14.14
CA LEU A 228 -9.52 7.33 -13.11
C LEU A 228 -9.30 8.27 -11.91
N GLN A 229 -8.04 8.48 -11.53
CA GLN A 229 -7.65 9.45 -10.51
C GLN A 229 -8.02 10.87 -10.96
N ASN A 230 -7.72 11.25 -12.20
CA ASN A 230 -8.10 12.57 -12.73
C ASN A 230 -9.63 12.77 -12.77
N GLN A 231 -10.40 11.73 -13.06
CA GLN A 231 -11.88 11.79 -13.00
C GLN A 231 -12.41 11.94 -11.57
N LEU A 232 -11.84 11.23 -10.60
CA LEU A 232 -12.23 11.34 -9.19
C LEU A 232 -11.84 12.68 -8.56
N HIS A 233 -10.69 13.23 -8.97
CA HIS A 233 -10.23 14.55 -8.52
C HIS A 233 -10.87 15.71 -9.29
N ALA A 234 -11.64 15.43 -10.35
CA ALA A 234 -12.34 16.46 -11.11
C ALA A 234 -13.29 17.24 -10.17
N PRO A 235 -13.21 18.59 -10.14
CA PRO A 235 -14.10 19.42 -9.33
C PRO A 235 -15.58 19.15 -9.60
N LEU A 236 -15.88 18.75 -10.84
CA LEU A 236 -17.22 18.43 -11.32
C LEU A 236 -17.87 17.27 -10.54
N PHE A 237 -17.12 16.18 -10.28
CA PHE A 237 -17.67 15.01 -9.59
C PHE A 237 -17.98 15.31 -8.12
N LYS A 238 -17.07 16.03 -7.43
CA LYS A 238 -17.33 16.53 -6.07
C LYS A 238 -18.51 17.50 -6.02
N GLY A 239 -18.65 18.36 -7.04
CA GLY A 239 -19.79 19.27 -7.19
C GLY A 239 -21.11 18.52 -7.31
N GLN A 240 -21.19 17.53 -8.19
CA GLN A 240 -22.40 16.71 -8.41
C GLN A 240 -22.82 15.94 -7.15
N VAL A 241 -21.86 15.35 -6.41
CA VAL A 241 -22.17 14.66 -5.15
C VAL A 241 -22.67 15.65 -4.08
N SER A 242 -22.05 16.82 -3.98
CA SER A 242 -22.45 17.85 -3.02
C SER A 242 -23.84 18.40 -3.33
N GLU A 243 -24.16 18.58 -4.61
CA GLU A 243 -25.47 18.99 -5.08
C GLU A 243 -26.55 17.95 -4.77
N LEU A 244 -26.29 16.67 -5.06
CA LEU A 244 -27.22 15.57 -4.78
C LEU A 244 -27.49 15.45 -3.27
N LEU A 245 -26.46 15.55 -2.43
CA LEU A 245 -26.59 15.55 -0.98
C LEU A 245 -27.40 16.75 -0.48
N SER A 246 -27.22 17.92 -1.09
CA SER A 246 -28.01 19.12 -0.78
C SER A 246 -29.49 18.91 -1.13
N GLN A 247 -29.78 18.38 -2.33
CA GLN A 247 -31.15 18.05 -2.76
C GLN A 247 -31.81 17.03 -1.82
N MET A 248 -31.09 15.97 -1.44
CA MET A 248 -31.61 14.97 -0.49
C MET A 248 -31.88 15.55 0.90
N ARG A 249 -31.03 16.47 1.38
CA ARG A 249 -31.26 17.17 2.67
C ARG A 249 -32.48 18.06 2.60
N MET A 250 -32.65 18.82 1.52
CA MET A 250 -33.83 19.66 1.33
C MET A 250 -35.10 18.81 1.24
N GLN A 251 -35.11 17.73 0.46
CA GLN A 251 -36.26 16.81 0.39
C GLN A 251 -36.61 16.17 1.73
N ARG A 252 -35.61 15.81 2.55
CA ARG A 252 -35.86 15.29 3.90
C ARG A 252 -36.46 16.35 4.82
N GLN A 253 -36.01 17.60 4.68
CA GLN A 253 -36.53 18.71 5.47
C GLN A 253 -37.96 19.07 5.03
N GLU A 254 -38.25 19.09 3.73
CA GLU A 254 -39.60 19.25 3.18
C GLU A 254 -40.53 18.11 3.58
N ALA A 255 -40.08 16.85 3.53
CA ALA A 255 -40.85 15.70 3.99
C ALA A 255 -41.13 15.72 5.51
N ALA A 256 -40.32 16.43 6.30
CA ALA A 256 -40.58 16.65 7.72
C ALA A 256 -41.59 17.78 7.99
N HIS A 257 -41.82 18.68 7.03
CA HIS A 257 -42.76 19.81 7.14
C HIS A 257 -44.05 19.63 6.33
N GLY A 258 -44.14 18.60 5.49
CA GLY A 258 -45.39 18.25 4.83
C GLY A 258 -46.42 17.81 5.87
N GLU A 259 -47.49 18.58 6.05
CA GLU A 259 -48.70 18.08 6.67
C GLU A 259 -49.08 16.80 5.93
N PHE A 260 -48.98 15.66 6.62
CA PHE A 260 -49.42 14.39 6.06
C PHE A 260 -50.92 14.50 5.82
N GLU A 261 -51.32 14.83 4.59
CA GLU A 261 -52.67 14.51 4.12
C GLU A 261 -52.81 13.00 4.28
N ARG A 262 -53.55 12.58 5.31
CA ARG A 262 -53.86 11.18 5.58
C ARG A 262 -54.85 10.67 4.54
N TYR A 263 -54.44 10.61 3.28
CA TYR A 263 -55.08 9.76 2.29
C TYR A 263 -54.72 8.31 2.64
N SER A 264 -55.53 7.72 3.52
CA SER A 264 -55.53 6.27 3.76
C SER A 264 -56.08 5.60 2.51
N MET A 265 -55.23 4.92 1.75
CA MET A 265 -55.68 4.06 0.65
C MET A 265 -56.63 3.00 1.21
N ASP A 266 -57.73 2.75 0.51
CA ASP A 266 -58.67 1.69 0.90
C ASP A 266 -57.96 0.32 0.92
N PRO A 267 -58.08 -0.47 2.00
CA PRO A 267 -57.35 -1.73 2.14
C PRO A 267 -57.60 -2.74 1.00
N SER A 268 -58.78 -2.71 0.39
CA SER A 268 -59.11 -3.62 -0.73
C SER A 268 -58.32 -3.28 -2.00
N VAL A 269 -58.18 -1.99 -2.29
CA VAL A 269 -57.39 -1.47 -3.41
C VAL A 269 -55.90 -1.72 -3.18
N GLN A 270 -55.44 -1.57 -1.93
CA GLN A 270 -54.06 -1.87 -1.57
C GLN A 270 -53.72 -3.35 -1.79
N GLU A 271 -54.63 -4.26 -1.44
CA GLU A 271 -54.43 -5.70 -1.66
C GLU A 271 -54.43 -6.05 -3.15
N TYR A 272 -55.32 -5.43 -3.95
CA TYR A 272 -55.29 -5.59 -5.40
C TYR A 272 -53.97 -5.11 -6.02
N ILE A 273 -53.46 -3.94 -5.61
CA ILE A 273 -52.17 -3.42 -6.07
C ILE A 273 -51.04 -4.37 -5.69
N LYS A 274 -51.03 -4.90 -4.46
CA LYS A 274 -50.03 -5.89 -4.04
C LYS A 274 -50.08 -7.14 -4.91
N GLN A 275 -51.26 -7.72 -5.13
CA GLN A 275 -51.41 -8.92 -5.96
C GLN A 275 -50.97 -8.68 -7.41
N PHE A 276 -51.32 -7.51 -7.97
CA PHE A 276 -50.89 -7.12 -9.31
C PHE A 276 -49.36 -6.95 -9.39
N LEU A 277 -48.73 -6.29 -8.41
CA LEU A 277 -47.28 -6.14 -8.34
C LEU A 277 -46.57 -7.48 -8.19
N VAL A 278 -47.08 -8.39 -7.37
CA VAL A 278 -46.56 -9.76 -7.21
C VAL A 278 -46.65 -10.52 -8.54
N MET A 279 -47.77 -10.41 -9.25
CA MET A 279 -47.93 -11.01 -10.57
C MET A 279 -46.91 -10.44 -11.57
N LYS A 280 -46.72 -9.11 -11.60
CA LYS A 280 -45.72 -8.46 -12.46
C LYS A 280 -44.29 -8.89 -12.11
N GLN A 281 -43.95 -8.98 -10.82
CA GLN A 281 -42.64 -9.43 -10.37
C GLN A 281 -42.38 -10.89 -10.80
N LYS A 282 -43.35 -11.79 -10.63
CA LYS A 282 -43.25 -13.18 -11.10
C LYS A 282 -43.03 -13.27 -12.62
N GLY A 283 -43.73 -12.42 -13.39
CA GLY A 283 -43.54 -12.32 -14.82
C GLY A 283 -42.13 -11.85 -15.20
N MET A 284 -41.62 -10.80 -14.53
CA MET A 284 -40.25 -10.33 -14.76
C MET A 284 -39.20 -11.37 -14.41
N VAL A 285 -39.35 -12.07 -13.28
CA VAL A 285 -38.43 -13.15 -12.87
C VAL A 285 -38.38 -14.23 -13.96
N ARG A 286 -39.55 -14.65 -14.47
CA ARG A 286 -39.60 -15.65 -15.54
C ARG A 286 -38.91 -15.18 -16.82
N LEU A 287 -39.09 -13.91 -17.21
CA LEU A 287 -38.40 -13.35 -18.37
C LEU A 287 -36.88 -13.30 -18.16
N THR A 288 -36.42 -12.93 -16.97
CA THR A 288 -35.00 -12.94 -16.62
C THR A 288 -34.42 -14.36 -16.70
N ASP A 289 -35.11 -15.37 -16.16
CA ASP A 289 -34.67 -16.77 -16.23
C ASP A 289 -34.56 -17.26 -17.67
N THR A 290 -35.54 -16.94 -18.52
CA THR A 290 -35.51 -17.29 -19.94
C THR A 290 -34.32 -16.64 -20.64
N ILE A 291 -34.10 -15.33 -20.44
CA ILE A 291 -32.96 -14.61 -21.05
C ILE A 291 -31.62 -15.21 -20.59
N GLN A 292 -31.48 -15.55 -19.30
CA GLN A 292 -30.27 -16.17 -18.79
C GLN A 292 -30.02 -17.56 -19.39
N THR A 293 -31.09 -18.36 -19.53
CA THR A 293 -31.03 -19.68 -20.16
C THR A 293 -30.65 -19.59 -21.63
N ASP A 294 -31.23 -18.64 -22.35
CA ASP A 294 -30.93 -18.40 -23.76
C ASP A 294 -29.49 -17.92 -23.95
N LEU A 295 -29.01 -17.00 -23.10
CA LEU A 295 -27.60 -16.55 -23.12
C LEU A 295 -26.62 -17.70 -22.85
N ALA A 296 -26.95 -18.59 -21.91
CA ALA A 296 -26.14 -19.79 -21.65
C ALA A 296 -26.12 -20.73 -22.86
N THR A 297 -27.27 -20.93 -23.51
CA THR A 297 -27.41 -21.74 -24.72
C THR A 297 -26.60 -21.15 -25.89
N LEU A 298 -26.69 -19.84 -26.09
CA LEU A 298 -25.91 -19.13 -27.12
C LEU A 298 -24.40 -19.25 -26.87
N LYS A 299 -23.96 -19.23 -25.61
CA LYS A 299 -22.55 -19.43 -25.27
C LYS A 299 -22.07 -20.83 -25.65
N ILE A 300 -22.87 -21.86 -25.36
CA ILE A 300 -22.58 -23.26 -25.75
C ILE A 300 -22.49 -23.38 -27.27
N ILE A 301 -23.45 -22.78 -28.01
CA ILE A 301 -23.44 -22.80 -29.48
C ILE A 301 -22.18 -22.12 -30.02
N LYS A 302 -21.82 -20.95 -29.49
CA LYS A 302 -20.61 -20.22 -29.88
C LYS A 302 -19.35 -21.04 -29.65
N GLU A 303 -19.22 -21.66 -28.48
CA GLU A 303 -18.08 -22.52 -28.14
C GLU A 303 -18.01 -23.76 -29.04
N GLY A 304 -19.15 -24.40 -29.32
CA GLY A 304 -19.25 -25.54 -30.23
C GLY A 304 -18.84 -25.19 -31.67
N ILE A 305 -19.32 -24.07 -32.21
CA ILE A 305 -18.92 -23.58 -33.54
C ILE A 305 -17.42 -23.28 -33.58
N THR A 306 -16.88 -22.67 -32.52
CA THR A 306 -15.46 -22.33 -32.46
C THR A 306 -14.58 -23.59 -32.47
N ARG A 307 -14.98 -24.65 -31.77
CA ARG A 307 -14.27 -25.95 -31.80
C ARG A 307 -14.32 -26.60 -33.17
N LEU A 308 -15.49 -26.63 -33.82
CA LEU A 308 -15.64 -27.19 -35.17
C LEU A 308 -14.80 -26.45 -36.22
N LEU A 309 -14.56 -25.16 -36.03
CA LEU A 309 -13.69 -24.36 -36.89
C LEU A 309 -12.19 -24.56 -36.60
N GLN A 310 -11.82 -25.03 -35.41
CA GLN A 310 -10.43 -25.32 -35.03
C GLN A 310 -10.00 -26.75 -35.39
N GLU A 311 -10.96 -27.68 -35.57
CA GLU A 311 -10.72 -29.07 -35.96
C GLU A 311 -10.69 -29.30 -37.48
N ARG A 312 -10.59 -28.24 -38.29
CA ARG A 312 -10.52 -28.28 -39.76
C ARG A 312 -9.20 -27.71 -40.26
#